data_AF-A0A3D0HZL9-F1
#
_entry.id   AF-A0A3D0HZL9-F1
#
_cell.length_a   1.000
_cell.length_b   1.000
_cell.length_c   1.000
_cell.angle_alpha   90.00
_cell.angle_beta   90.00
_cell.angle_gamma   90.00
#
_symmetry.space_group_name_H-M   'P 1'
#
loop_
_entity.id
_entity.type
_entity.pdbx_description
1 polymer ?
#
loop_
_entity_poly.entity_id
_entity_poly.type
_entity_poly.pdbx_seq_one_letter_code
_entity_poly.pdbx_strand_id
1 'polypeptide(L)'
;MQTRSLKVQSPWLRIARLISITGLILSLGSIFTFIVMNAVMGEVPSIESVYWQRLFVSRITEVLILPGVGLLVVGAIILSLKQYGFFRNTWISVLQILVVLIVINSVNITLLAGRVTEIAVRQWQTSVFIPEYMNLKSAEDIFGAVNVVMMIICLIVPFYKNEN
;
A
#
# COMPACT_ATOMS: atom_id res chain seq x y z
N MET A 1 -3.81 42.27 17.02
CA MET A 1 -4.16 40.93 17.55
C MET A 1 -5.24 40.32 16.65
N GLN A 2 -4.85 39.58 15.61
CA GLN A 2 -5.80 38.82 14.79
C GLN A 2 -6.14 37.53 15.52
N THR A 3 -7.37 37.44 16.01
CA THR A 3 -7.92 36.20 16.56
C THR A 3 -7.99 35.16 15.44
N ARG A 4 -7.02 34.24 15.43
CA ARG A 4 -7.05 33.01 14.62
C ARG A 4 -8.30 32.25 15.04
N SER A 5 -9.41 32.42 14.30
CA SER A 5 -10.60 31.61 14.55
C SER A 5 -10.21 30.16 14.27
N LEU A 6 -10.22 29.35 15.32
CA LEU A 6 -10.08 27.91 15.19
C LEU A 6 -11.30 27.43 14.41
N LYS A 7 -11.18 27.34 13.07
CA LYS A 7 -12.20 26.74 12.21
C LYS A 7 -12.48 25.34 12.77
N VAL A 8 -13.61 25.20 13.46
CA VAL A 8 -14.10 23.93 13.98
C VAL A 8 -14.28 23.02 12.76
N GLN A 9 -13.35 22.10 12.57
CA GLN A 9 -13.41 21.15 11.46
C GLN A 9 -14.63 20.27 11.66
N SER A 10 -15.45 20.15 10.61
CA SER A 10 -16.60 19.25 10.59
C SER A 10 -16.19 17.84 11.06
N PRO A 11 -16.97 17.18 11.94
CA PRO A 11 -16.66 15.86 12.47
C PRO A 11 -16.45 14.83 11.34
N TRP A 12 -17.18 14.99 10.22
CA TRP A 12 -17.05 14.16 9.02
C TRP A 12 -15.66 14.24 8.38
N LEU A 13 -15.00 15.41 8.42
CA LEU A 13 -13.65 15.58 7.87
C LEU A 13 -12.60 14.90 8.75
N ARG A 14 -12.80 14.89 10.07
CA ARG A 14 -11.92 14.16 10.99
C ARG A 14 -12.02 12.66 10.75
N ILE A 15 -13.24 12.14 10.61
CA ILE A 15 -13.49 10.73 10.28
C ILE A 15 -12.82 10.35 8.96
N ALA A 16 -12.96 11.16 7.90
CA ALA A 16 -12.35 10.88 6.60
C ALA A 16 -10.82 10.83 6.65
N ARG A 17 -10.19 11.71 7.45
CA ARG A 17 -8.74 11.67 7.70
C ARG A 17 -8.33 10.43 8.46
N LEU A 18 -9.07 10.07 9.51
CA LEU A 18 -8.82 8.85 10.27
C LEU A 18 -8.91 7.62 9.39
N ILE A 19 -9.94 7.51 8.54
CA ILE A 19 -10.09 6.45 7.54
C ILE A 19 -8.84 6.37 6.63
N SER A 20 -8.39 7.52 6.10
CA SER A 20 -7.21 7.58 5.23
C SER A 20 -5.94 7.13 5.96
N ILE A 21 -5.75 7.59 7.20
CA ILE A 21 -4.58 7.25 8.04
C ILE A 21 -4.60 5.76 8.39
N THR A 22 -5.74 5.21 8.79
CA THR A 22 -5.90 3.78 9.04
C THR A 22 -5.56 2.98 7.79
N GLY A 23 -6.03 3.42 6.61
CA GLY A 23 -5.68 2.79 5.33
C GLY A 23 -4.18 2.75 5.06
N LEU A 24 -3.49 3.87 5.32
CA LEU A 24 -2.02 3.96 5.20
C LEU A 24 -1.31 3.07 6.20
N ILE A 25 -1.74 3.02 7.47
CA ILE A 25 -1.14 2.17 8.51
C ILE A 25 -1.27 0.69 8.15
N LEU A 26 -2.47 0.25 7.74
CA LEU A 26 -2.69 -1.14 7.34
C LEU A 26 -1.83 -1.52 6.14
N SER A 27 -1.73 -0.64 5.14
CA SER A 27 -0.93 -0.90 3.94
C SER A 27 0.57 -0.90 4.23
N LEU A 28 1.09 0.16 4.86
CA LEU A 28 2.53 0.30 5.14
C LEU A 28 3.03 -0.72 6.16
N GLY A 29 2.28 -0.97 7.23
CA GLY A 29 2.65 -1.96 8.25
C GLY A 29 2.76 -3.37 7.69
N SER A 30 1.88 -3.72 6.75
CA SER A 30 1.93 -4.98 6.02
C SER A 30 3.17 -5.11 5.14
N ILE A 31 3.55 -4.02 4.46
CA ILE A 31 4.73 -4.03 3.59
C ILE A 31 6.02 -4.10 4.41
N PHE A 32 6.11 -3.43 5.56
CA PHE A 32 7.25 -3.59 6.47
C PHE A 32 7.38 -5.02 6.96
N THR A 33 6.26 -5.68 7.27
CA THR A 33 6.26 -7.10 7.66
C THR A 33 6.85 -7.98 6.55
N PHE A 34 6.52 -7.70 5.29
CA PHE A 34 7.08 -8.41 4.14
C PHE A 34 8.59 -8.19 3.96
N ILE A 35 9.07 -6.95 4.13
CA ILE A 35 10.51 -6.62 4.07
C ILE A 35 11.26 -7.41 5.14
N VAL A 36 10.78 -7.40 6.39
CA VAL A 36 11.39 -8.15 7.49
C VAL A 36 11.38 -9.65 7.19
N MET A 37 10.28 -10.18 6.65
CA MET A 37 10.19 -11.59 6.31
C MET A 37 11.17 -12.01 5.22
N ASN A 38 11.35 -11.21 4.16
CA ASN A 38 12.39 -11.45 3.16
C ASN A 38 13.80 -11.42 3.79
N ALA A 39 14.06 -10.51 4.73
CA ALA A 39 15.35 -10.43 5.41
C ALA A 39 15.63 -11.65 6.30
N VAL A 40 14.61 -12.17 7.00
CA VAL A 40 14.74 -13.36 7.87
C VAL A 40 15.00 -14.64 7.07
N MET A 41 14.48 -14.74 5.84
CA MET A 41 14.65 -15.92 4.99
C MET A 41 16.06 -16.10 4.44
N GLY A 42 16.89 -15.05 4.44
CA GLY A 42 18.25 -15.10 3.94
C GLY A 42 18.34 -15.25 2.41
N GLU A 43 19.56 -15.44 1.91
CA GLU A 43 19.86 -15.40 0.47
C GLU A 43 19.46 -16.67 -0.29
N VAL A 44 19.40 -17.82 0.39
CA VAL A 44 19.11 -19.13 -0.22
C VAL A 44 18.00 -19.85 0.57
N PRO A 45 16.73 -19.40 0.42
CA PRO A 45 15.63 -19.98 1.16
C PRO A 45 15.29 -21.40 0.66
N SER A 46 14.88 -22.28 1.58
CA SER A 46 14.36 -23.61 1.24
C SER A 46 13.00 -23.52 0.55
N ILE A 47 12.63 -24.52 -0.26
CA ILE A 47 11.32 -24.59 -0.91
C ILE A 47 10.18 -24.48 0.13
N GLU A 48 10.34 -25.13 1.28
CA GLU A 48 9.37 -25.06 2.39
C GLU A 48 9.19 -23.63 2.92
N SER A 49 10.31 -22.93 3.16
CA SER A 49 10.27 -21.55 3.66
C SER A 49 9.60 -20.61 2.65
N VAL A 50 9.89 -20.78 1.36
CA VAL A 50 9.24 -20.05 0.27
C VAL A 50 7.73 -20.30 0.25
N TYR A 51 7.29 -21.55 0.39
CA TYR A 51 5.88 -21.90 0.44
C TYR A 51 5.14 -21.18 1.58
N TRP A 52 5.62 -21.32 2.82
CA TRP A 52 4.98 -20.72 3.98
C TRP A 52 5.01 -19.19 3.93
N GLN A 53 6.12 -18.63 3.46
CA GLN A 53 6.23 -17.21 3.21
C GLN A 53 5.12 -16.74 2.26
N ARG A 54 4.95 -17.40 1.12
CA ARG A 54 3.97 -16.98 0.11
C ARG A 54 2.54 -17.09 0.60
N LEU A 55 2.20 -18.13 1.36
CA LEU A 55 0.89 -18.22 2.01
C LEU A 55 0.65 -17.05 2.97
N PHE A 56 1.64 -16.71 3.77
CA PHE A 56 1.54 -15.58 4.69
C PHE A 56 1.39 -14.24 3.96
N VAL A 57 2.16 -13.99 2.89
CA VAL A 57 2.00 -12.79 2.04
C VAL A 57 0.59 -12.72 1.44
N SER A 58 0.08 -13.83 0.91
CA SER A 58 -1.27 -13.88 0.33
C SER A 58 -2.31 -13.47 1.36
N ARG A 59 -2.22 -13.99 2.60
CA ARG A 59 -3.15 -13.63 3.68
C ARG A 59 -3.03 -12.19 4.14
N ILE A 60 -1.81 -11.67 4.28
CA ILE A 60 -1.61 -10.26 4.60
C ILE A 60 -2.18 -9.36 3.50
N THR A 61 -2.02 -9.75 2.24
CA THR A 61 -2.53 -8.97 1.11
C THR A 61 -4.06 -8.87 1.16
N GLU A 62 -4.74 -10.00 1.40
CA GLU A 62 -6.19 -10.08 1.51
C GLU A 62 -6.75 -9.33 2.73
N VAL A 63 -6.10 -9.46 3.89
CA VAL A 63 -6.66 -9.01 5.18
C VAL A 63 -6.25 -7.58 5.53
N LEU A 64 -5.09 -7.11 5.06
CA LEU A 64 -4.53 -5.83 5.47
C LEU A 64 -4.29 -4.88 4.29
N ILE A 65 -3.59 -5.33 3.24
CA ILE A 65 -3.20 -4.45 2.13
C ILE A 65 -4.43 -4.01 1.33
N LEU A 66 -5.26 -4.95 0.85
CA LEU A 66 -6.44 -4.61 0.06
C LEU A 66 -7.45 -3.75 0.84
N PRO A 67 -7.81 -4.09 2.10
CA PRO A 67 -8.64 -3.22 2.93
C PRO A 67 -7.99 -1.87 3.20
N GLY A 68 -6.68 -1.83 3.44
CA GLY A 68 -5.92 -0.61 3.67
C GLY A 68 -5.98 0.35 2.48
N VAL A 69 -5.73 -0.15 1.27
CA VAL A 69 -5.86 0.60 0.02
C VAL A 69 -7.32 1.05 -0.19
N GLY A 70 -8.29 0.19 0.11
CA GLY A 70 -9.71 0.54 0.05
C GLY A 70 -10.08 1.71 0.95
N LEU A 71 -9.63 1.69 2.22
CA LEU A 71 -9.83 2.80 3.15
C LEU A 71 -9.16 4.09 2.67
N LEU A 72 -7.93 4.00 2.13
CA LEU A 72 -7.24 5.16 1.56
C LEU A 72 -8.07 5.82 0.45
N VAL A 73 -8.63 5.02 -0.47
CA VAL A 73 -9.49 5.51 -1.56
C VAL A 73 -10.75 6.16 -1.02
N VAL A 74 -11.46 5.50 -0.11
CA VAL A 74 -12.70 6.03 0.49
C VAL A 74 -12.43 7.37 1.19
N GLY A 75 -11.37 7.43 2.00
CA GLY A 75 -10.96 8.65 2.67
C GLY A 75 -10.62 9.78 1.70
N ALA A 76 -9.87 9.48 0.63
CA ALA A 76 -9.54 10.43 -0.42
C ALA A 76 -10.79 10.98 -1.14
N ILE A 77 -11.75 10.12 -1.47
CA ILE A 77 -13.02 10.52 -2.10
C ILE A 77 -13.81 11.45 -1.18
N ILE A 78 -13.99 11.11 0.09
CA ILE A 78 -14.75 11.94 1.04
C ILE A 78 -14.10 13.31 1.21
N LEU A 79 -12.77 13.36 1.38
CA LEU A 79 -12.03 14.62 1.51
C LEU A 79 -12.14 15.50 0.26
N SER A 80 -12.10 14.87 -0.92
CA SER A 80 -12.25 15.54 -2.21
C SER A 80 -13.66 16.12 -2.38
N LEU A 81 -14.70 15.36 -2.03
CA LEU A 81 -16.09 15.81 -2.12
C LEU A 81 -16.45 16.90 -1.11
N LYS A 82 -15.92 16.84 0.12
CA LYS A 82 -16.40 17.66 1.24
C LYS A 82 -15.53 18.87 1.60
N GLN A 83 -14.23 18.85 1.29
CA GLN A 83 -13.32 19.91 1.73
C GLN A 83 -12.55 20.56 0.58
N TYR A 84 -12.00 19.75 -0.32
CA TYR A 84 -10.94 20.23 -1.20
C TYR A 84 -11.35 20.39 -2.67
N GLY A 85 -12.42 19.71 -3.10
CA GLY A 85 -12.78 19.59 -4.51
C GLY A 85 -11.86 18.61 -5.26
N PHE A 86 -12.31 18.14 -6.41
CA PHE A 86 -11.48 17.36 -7.33
C PHE A 86 -10.59 18.29 -8.16
N PHE A 87 -9.30 17.99 -8.21
CA PHE A 87 -8.29 18.67 -9.03
C PHE A 87 -8.25 20.20 -8.91
N ARG A 88 -8.73 20.73 -7.78
CA ARG A 88 -8.92 22.18 -7.60
C ARG A 88 -7.65 22.92 -7.19
N ASN A 89 -6.69 22.20 -6.61
CA ASN A 89 -5.41 22.72 -6.15
C ASN A 89 -4.32 21.72 -6.52
N THR A 90 -3.14 22.20 -6.91
CA THR A 90 -1.99 21.38 -7.32
C THR A 90 -1.67 20.27 -6.31
N TRP A 91 -1.58 20.58 -5.00
CA TRP A 91 -1.25 19.55 -4.00
C TRP A 91 -2.36 18.49 -3.82
N ILE A 92 -3.62 18.90 -3.92
CA ILE A 92 -4.77 17.97 -3.87
C ILE A 92 -4.80 17.09 -5.11
N SER A 93 -4.49 17.68 -6.27
CA SER A 93 -4.40 16.97 -7.54
C SER A 93 -3.29 15.92 -7.47
N VAL A 94 -2.12 16.27 -6.93
CA VAL A 94 -1.02 15.34 -6.70
C VAL A 94 -1.46 14.18 -5.80
N LEU A 95 -2.11 14.46 -4.66
CA LEU A 95 -2.61 13.40 -3.77
C LEU A 95 -3.65 12.50 -4.44
N GLN A 96 -4.59 13.07 -5.21
CA GLN A 96 -5.60 12.32 -5.94
C GLN A 96 -4.97 11.42 -7.01
N ILE A 97 -4.01 11.95 -7.78
CA ILE A 97 -3.24 11.20 -8.77
C ILE A 97 -2.47 10.08 -8.09
N LEU A 98 -1.80 10.34 -6.97
CA LEU A 98 -1.07 9.33 -6.21
C LEU A 98 -1.99 8.21 -5.72
N VAL A 99 -3.18 8.52 -5.20
CA VAL A 99 -4.14 7.48 -4.79
C VAL A 99 -4.55 6.62 -5.98
N VAL A 100 -4.81 7.21 -7.14
CA VAL A 100 -5.13 6.46 -8.37
C VAL A 100 -3.97 5.55 -8.78
N LEU A 101 -2.74 6.07 -8.77
CA LEU A 101 -1.54 5.28 -9.10
C LEU A 101 -1.30 4.15 -8.10
N ILE A 102 -1.54 4.39 -6.80
CA ILE A 102 -1.47 3.36 -5.76
C ILE A 102 -2.47 2.24 -6.04
N VAL A 103 -3.71 2.56 -6.43
CA VAL A 103 -4.73 1.55 -6.75
C VAL A 103 -4.30 0.71 -7.95
N ILE A 104 -3.93 1.36 -9.06
CA ILE A 104 -3.49 0.68 -10.29
C ILE A 104 -2.30 -0.25 -9.98
N ASN A 105 -1.33 0.27 -9.23
CA ASN A 105 -0.15 -0.50 -8.87
C ASN A 105 -0.47 -1.66 -7.91
N SER A 106 -1.40 -1.46 -6.97
CA SER A 106 -1.85 -2.50 -6.03
C SER A 106 -2.55 -3.65 -6.75
N VAL A 107 -3.31 -3.37 -7.82
CA VAL A 107 -3.88 -4.42 -8.69
C VAL A 107 -2.78 -5.24 -9.36
N ASN A 108 -1.77 -4.59 -9.94
CA ASN A 108 -0.63 -5.28 -10.55
C ASN A 108 0.14 -6.15 -9.53
N ILE A 109 0.40 -5.62 -8.33
CA ILE A 109 1.03 -6.36 -7.23
C ILE A 109 0.20 -7.60 -6.90
N THR A 110 -1.13 -7.46 -6.78
CA THR A 110 -2.00 -8.57 -6.38
C THR A 110 -2.01 -9.68 -7.43
N LEU A 111 -2.07 -9.32 -8.72
CA LEU A 111 -1.99 -10.27 -9.83
C LEU A 111 -0.65 -11.01 -9.86
N LEU A 112 0.47 -10.29 -9.67
CA LEU A 112 1.80 -10.89 -9.60
C LEU A 112 1.94 -11.78 -8.36
N ALA A 113 1.49 -11.31 -7.20
CA ALA A 113 1.55 -12.05 -5.95
C ALA A 113 0.79 -13.38 -6.01
N GLY A 114 -0.35 -13.40 -6.71
CA GLY A 114 -1.08 -14.63 -7.02
C GLY A 114 -0.24 -15.63 -7.82
N ARG A 115 0.35 -15.19 -8.94
CA ARG A 115 1.22 -16.03 -9.78
C ARG A 115 2.44 -16.57 -9.03
N VAL A 116 3.13 -15.70 -8.29
CA VAL A 116 4.31 -16.08 -7.49
C VAL A 116 3.93 -17.11 -6.42
N THR A 117 2.76 -16.96 -5.80
CA THR A 117 2.24 -17.92 -4.82
C THR A 117 1.88 -19.25 -5.47
N GLU A 118 1.24 -19.26 -6.63
CA GLU A 118 0.96 -20.49 -7.39
C GLU A 118 2.24 -21.26 -7.74
N ILE A 119 3.28 -20.55 -8.17
CA ILE A 119 4.58 -21.17 -8.47
C ILE A 119 5.21 -21.75 -7.19
N ALA A 120 5.19 -21.02 -6.07
CA ALA A 120 5.69 -21.53 -4.79
C ALA A 120 4.97 -22.81 -4.33
N VAL A 121 3.64 -22.86 -4.50
CA VAL A 121 2.84 -24.07 -4.22
C VAL A 121 3.28 -25.23 -5.11
N ARG A 122 3.50 -24.99 -6.41
CA ARG A 122 3.98 -26.03 -7.33
C ARG A 122 5.39 -26.49 -7.00
N GLN A 123 6.29 -25.59 -6.63
CA GLN A 123 7.65 -25.94 -6.18
C GLN A 123 7.60 -26.86 -4.97
N TRP A 124 6.72 -26.58 -4.01
CA TRP A 124 6.50 -27.42 -2.83
C TRP A 124 5.95 -28.81 -3.20
N GLN A 125 4.94 -28.87 -4.07
CA GLN A 125 4.33 -30.14 -4.50
C GLN A 125 5.28 -31.03 -5.30
N THR A 126 6.19 -30.44 -6.08
CA THR A 126 7.12 -31.17 -6.95
C THR A 126 8.50 -31.34 -6.34
N SER A 127 8.80 -30.66 -5.22
CA SER A 127 10.14 -30.56 -4.62
C SER A 127 11.22 -30.06 -5.61
N VAL A 128 10.83 -29.29 -6.62
CA VAL A 128 11.72 -28.76 -7.67
C VAL A 128 11.68 -27.25 -7.66
N PHE A 129 12.84 -26.60 -7.77
CA PHE A 129 12.93 -25.16 -7.96
C PHE A 129 12.52 -24.76 -9.38
N ILE A 130 11.57 -23.83 -9.49
CA ILE A 130 11.08 -23.31 -10.77
C ILE A 130 11.79 -21.97 -11.03
N PRO A 131 12.64 -21.85 -12.08
CA PRO A 131 13.43 -20.64 -12.33
C PRO A 131 12.61 -19.36 -12.53
N GLU A 132 11.40 -19.48 -13.07
CA GLU A 132 10.49 -18.35 -13.29
C GLU A 132 10.09 -17.63 -11.98
N TYR A 133 10.12 -18.34 -10.85
CA TYR A 133 9.77 -17.80 -9.54
C TYR A 133 10.54 -16.51 -9.22
N MET A 134 11.86 -16.52 -9.41
CA MET A 134 12.72 -15.40 -9.01
C MET A 134 12.44 -14.13 -9.82
N ASN A 135 12.16 -14.27 -11.12
CA ASN A 135 11.86 -13.13 -11.99
C ASN A 135 10.53 -12.48 -11.61
N LEU A 136 9.49 -13.29 -11.38
CA LEU A 136 8.18 -12.79 -10.99
C LEU A 136 8.18 -12.21 -9.58
N LYS A 137 8.89 -12.85 -8.64
CA LYS A 137 9.08 -12.36 -7.27
C LYS A 137 9.81 -11.01 -7.26
N SER A 138 10.87 -10.87 -8.06
CA SER A 138 11.59 -9.60 -8.18
C SER A 138 10.71 -8.49 -8.75
N ALA A 139 9.90 -8.79 -9.77
CA ALA A 139 8.94 -7.83 -10.31
C ALA A 139 7.91 -7.40 -9.24
N GLU A 140 7.33 -8.35 -8.50
CA GLU A 140 6.42 -8.08 -7.38
C GLU A 140 7.05 -7.15 -6.34
N ASP A 141 8.30 -7.41 -5.94
CA ASP A 141 9.04 -6.61 -4.97
C ASP A 141 9.27 -5.17 -5.45
N ILE A 142 9.60 -4.99 -6.73
CA ILE A 142 9.77 -3.66 -7.34
C ILE A 142 8.45 -2.89 -7.30
N PHE A 143 7.35 -3.50 -7.75
CA PHE A 143 6.05 -2.84 -7.70
C PHE A 143 5.63 -2.52 -6.27
N GLY A 144 5.90 -3.43 -5.32
CA GLY A 144 5.68 -3.21 -3.90
C GLY A 144 6.45 -2.00 -3.37
N ALA A 145 7.74 -1.91 -3.68
CA ALA A 145 8.59 -0.78 -3.28
C ALA A 145 8.10 0.54 -3.88
N VAL A 146 7.71 0.55 -5.16
CA VAL A 146 7.11 1.74 -5.80
C VAL A 146 5.82 2.16 -5.07
N ASN A 147 4.99 1.20 -4.63
CA ASN A 147 3.77 1.49 -3.88
C ASN A 147 4.07 2.14 -2.52
N VAL A 148 5.09 1.64 -1.80
CA VAL A 148 5.56 2.22 -0.54
C VAL A 148 5.97 3.67 -0.72
N VAL A 149 6.79 3.95 -1.74
CA VAL A 149 7.24 5.32 -2.04
C VAL A 149 6.06 6.24 -2.27
N MET A 150 5.08 5.83 -3.08
CA MET A 150 3.86 6.63 -3.31
C MET A 150 3.07 6.88 -2.01
N MET A 151 2.92 5.87 -1.15
CA MET A 151 2.24 6.01 0.14
C MET A 151 2.97 6.95 1.09
N ILE A 152 4.30 6.91 1.11
CA ILE A 152 5.13 7.84 1.89
C ILE A 152 4.95 9.27 1.38
N ILE A 153 4.93 9.48 0.06
CA ILE A 153 4.66 10.81 -0.51
C ILE A 153 3.27 11.31 -0.09
N CYS A 154 2.25 10.45 -0.08
CA CYS A 154 0.91 10.80 0.42
C CYS A 154 0.91 11.23 1.90
N LEU A 155 1.79 10.69 2.73
CA LEU A 155 1.95 11.12 4.12
C LEU A 155 2.64 12.47 4.22
N ILE A 156 3.62 12.74 3.37
CA ILE A 156 4.53 13.89 3.47
C ILE A 156 3.93 15.16 2.85
N VAL A 157 3.32 15.07 1.66
CA VAL A 157 2.78 16.23 0.90
C VAL A 157 1.84 17.14 1.74
N PRO A 158 0.95 16.61 2.60
CA PRO A 158 0.10 17.46 3.43
C PRO A 158 0.85 18.36 4.42
N PHE A 159 2.05 17.97 4.89
CA PHE A 159 2.83 18.75 5.86
C PHE A 159 3.44 20.01 5.24
N TYR A 160 3.97 19.92 4.03
CA TYR A 160 4.55 21.06 3.30
C TYR A 160 3.55 22.17 2.98
N LYS A 161 2.25 21.89 3.06
CA LYS A 161 1.17 22.85 2.86
C LYS A 161 0.68 23.51 4.16
N ASN A 162 1.08 23.02 5.33
CA ASN A 162 0.79 23.70 6.60
C ASN A 162 1.80 24.82 6.91
N GLU A 163 2.89 24.91 6.17
CA GLU A 163 4.00 25.85 6.39
C GLU A 163 4.02 27.06 5.43
N ASN A 164 3.22 27.02 4.35
CA ASN A 164 3.00 28.13 3.40
C ASN A 164 1.57 28.68 3.51
#